data_AF-A0A4Z0HML8-F1
#
_entry.id   AF-A0A4Z0HML8-F1
#
_cell.length_a   1.000
_cell.length_b   1.000
_cell.length_c   1.000
_cell.angle_alpha   90.00
_cell.angle_beta   90.00
_cell.angle_gamma   90.00
#
_symmetry.space_group_name_H-M   'P 1'
#
loop_
_entity.id
_entity.type
_entity.pdbx_description
1 polymer ?
#
loop_
_entity_poly.entity_id
_entity_poly.type
_entity_poly.pdbx_seq_one_letter_code
_entity_poly.pdbx_strand_id
1 'polypeptide(L)'
;MPNADAAVAGVVLAAGAGSRFGMPKVLAEEGVWLRRAVSALAGGGCDDVIVVLGAAVVDVPAPARAVVAARWADGMSASVREGLAAAGDAQWVILHTVDTPDVAAHVVARVLAAARGSGSGLARAVYEGRPGHPVVVARRHLAELTGTLDGDQGARAFLGGREDVVAVECGDLATGLDIDVR
;
A
#
# COMPACT_ATOMS: atom_id res chain seq x y z
N MET A 1 -20.50 16.83 -4.66
CA MET A 1 -20.23 15.44 -5.07
C MET A 1 -18.72 15.31 -5.21
N PRO A 2 -18.01 14.46 -4.45
CA PRO A 2 -16.59 14.23 -4.71
C PRO A 2 -16.44 13.77 -6.17
N ASN A 3 -15.49 14.37 -6.89
CA ASN A 3 -15.30 14.14 -8.32
C ASN A 3 -14.97 12.66 -8.56
N ALA A 4 -15.78 11.95 -9.36
CA ALA A 4 -15.54 10.55 -9.71
C ALA A 4 -14.24 10.39 -10.52
N ASP A 5 -13.76 11.48 -11.15
CA ASP A 5 -12.50 11.54 -11.91
C ASP A 5 -11.27 11.90 -11.05
N ALA A 6 -11.38 11.80 -9.73
CA ALA A 6 -10.27 12.07 -8.82
C ALA A 6 -9.25 10.93 -8.84
N ALA A 7 -8.07 11.19 -9.43
CA ALA A 7 -7.00 10.22 -9.65
C ALA A 7 -6.56 9.48 -8.37
N VAL A 8 -6.33 8.18 -8.50
CA VAL A 8 -5.92 7.25 -7.44
C VAL A 8 -4.57 6.64 -7.79
N ALA A 9 -3.58 6.83 -6.93
CA ALA A 9 -2.29 6.14 -7.05
C ALA A 9 -2.24 4.94 -6.10
N GLY A 10 -1.88 3.78 -6.63
CA GLY A 10 -1.56 2.59 -5.84
C GLY A 10 -0.06 2.47 -5.64
N VAL A 11 0.39 2.30 -4.41
CA VAL A 11 1.81 2.17 -4.04
C VAL A 11 2.03 0.79 -3.42
N VAL A 12 2.83 -0.03 -4.08
CA VAL A 12 3.32 -1.31 -3.56
C VAL A 12 4.66 -1.07 -2.86
N LEU A 13 4.71 -1.31 -1.55
CA LEU A 13 5.94 -1.25 -0.76
C LEU A 13 6.69 -2.59 -0.89
N ALA A 14 7.77 -2.61 -1.67
CA ALA A 14 8.53 -3.81 -2.01
C ALA A 14 10.06 -3.65 -1.83
N ALA A 15 10.49 -2.58 -1.15
CA ALA A 15 11.90 -2.19 -1.07
C ALA A 15 12.72 -2.96 -0.03
N GLY A 16 12.06 -3.68 0.87
CA GLY A 16 12.72 -4.37 1.99
C GLY A 16 13.56 -5.58 1.55
N ALA A 17 14.66 -5.82 2.28
CA ALA A 17 15.54 -6.97 2.07
C ALA A 17 14.90 -8.33 2.42
N GLY A 18 13.75 -8.33 3.09
CA GLY A 18 13.06 -9.55 3.53
C GLY A 18 13.91 -10.42 4.44
N SER A 19 14.69 -9.82 5.35
CA SER A 19 15.65 -10.50 6.22
C SER A 19 15.04 -11.66 7.01
N ARG A 20 13.78 -11.52 7.47
CA ARG A 20 13.04 -12.61 8.16
C ARG A 20 12.57 -13.72 7.21
N PHE A 21 12.25 -13.35 5.97
CA PHE A 21 11.81 -14.27 4.92
C PHE A 21 13.00 -14.99 4.23
N GLY A 22 14.21 -14.43 4.35
CA GLY A 22 15.46 -14.94 3.78
C GLY A 22 15.80 -14.38 2.39
N MET A 23 14.91 -13.58 1.77
CA MET A 23 15.15 -12.94 0.48
C MET A 23 14.20 -11.74 0.26
N PRO A 24 14.53 -10.81 -0.66
CA PRO A 24 13.61 -9.74 -1.06
C PRO A 24 12.27 -10.31 -1.54
N LYS A 25 11.17 -9.97 -0.86
CA LYS A 25 9.85 -10.56 -1.12
C LYS A 25 9.29 -10.25 -2.52
N VAL A 26 9.85 -9.25 -3.20
CA VAL A 26 9.52 -8.95 -4.60
C VAL A 26 9.88 -10.11 -5.55
N LEU A 27 10.82 -10.96 -5.16
CA LEU A 27 11.24 -12.16 -5.90
C LEU A 27 10.51 -13.43 -5.45
N ALA A 28 9.67 -13.36 -4.41
CA ALA A 28 8.99 -14.51 -3.85
C ALA A 28 8.09 -15.18 -4.89
N GLU A 29 8.07 -16.52 -4.87
CA GLU A 29 7.31 -17.34 -5.83
C GLU A 29 7.58 -16.91 -7.28
N GLU A 30 8.85 -16.67 -7.64
CA GLU A 30 9.25 -16.23 -8.99
C GLU A 30 8.52 -14.93 -9.43
N GLY A 31 8.35 -14.01 -8.48
CA GLY A 31 7.68 -12.72 -8.65
C GLY A 31 6.15 -12.80 -8.73
N VAL A 32 5.52 -13.94 -8.41
CA VAL A 32 4.05 -14.05 -8.37
C VAL A 32 3.45 -13.04 -7.39
N TRP A 33 4.07 -12.85 -6.22
CA TRP A 33 3.55 -11.92 -5.21
C TRP A 33 3.51 -10.49 -5.71
N LEU A 34 4.58 -10.03 -6.38
CA LEU A 34 4.59 -8.72 -7.03
C LEU A 34 3.48 -8.59 -8.08
N ARG A 35 3.34 -9.59 -8.97
CA ARG A 35 2.30 -9.58 -10.01
C ARG A 35 0.89 -9.49 -9.41
N ARG A 36 0.64 -10.17 -8.29
CA ARG A 36 -0.65 -10.13 -7.58
C ARG A 36 -0.90 -8.77 -6.96
N ALA A 37 0.07 -8.20 -6.25
CA ALA A 37 -0.07 -6.85 -5.66
C ALA A 37 -0.34 -5.78 -6.72
N VAL A 38 0.36 -5.83 -7.87
CA VAL A 38 0.12 -4.94 -9.00
C VAL A 38 -1.29 -5.15 -9.58
N SER A 39 -1.69 -6.40 -9.82
CA SER A 39 -3.02 -6.73 -10.33
C SER A 39 -4.14 -6.29 -9.39
N ALA A 40 -3.92 -6.40 -8.07
CA ALA A 40 -4.87 -5.99 -7.04
C ALA A 40 -5.09 -4.46 -7.08
N LEU A 41 -4.03 -3.66 -7.18
CA LEU A 41 -4.14 -2.21 -7.25
C LEU A 41 -4.76 -1.75 -8.57
N ALA A 42 -4.27 -2.26 -9.71
CA ALA A 42 -4.77 -1.90 -11.03
C ALA A 42 -6.25 -2.28 -11.19
N GLY A 43 -6.62 -3.52 -10.86
CA GLY A 43 -8.02 -3.97 -10.91
C GLY A 43 -8.91 -3.37 -9.82
N GLY A 44 -8.31 -2.84 -8.76
CA GLY A 44 -8.99 -2.24 -7.61
C GLY A 44 -9.38 -0.77 -7.80
N GLY A 45 -9.01 -0.16 -8.93
CA GLY A 45 -9.37 1.22 -9.27
C GLY A 45 -8.23 2.24 -9.08
N CYS A 46 -6.97 1.81 -9.13
CA CYS A 46 -5.82 2.72 -9.23
C CYS A 46 -5.57 3.10 -10.69
N ASP A 47 -5.38 4.40 -10.95
CA ASP A 47 -5.05 4.94 -12.27
C ASP A 47 -3.54 4.88 -12.56
N ASP A 48 -2.71 4.95 -11.51
CA ASP A 48 -1.26 4.79 -11.55
C ASP A 48 -0.83 3.76 -10.50
N VAL A 49 0.01 2.79 -10.88
CA VAL A 49 0.53 1.77 -9.96
C VAL A 49 2.05 1.90 -9.87
N ILE A 50 2.52 2.21 -8.67
CA ILE A 50 3.91 2.50 -8.34
C ILE A 50 4.43 1.37 -7.48
N VAL A 51 5.52 0.74 -7.90
CA VAL A 51 6.22 -0.25 -7.10
C VAL A 51 7.50 0.40 -6.56
N VAL A 52 7.58 0.50 -5.23
CA VAL A 52 8.77 1.01 -4.56
C VAL A 52 9.73 -0.16 -4.32
N LEU A 53 10.85 -0.13 -5.04
CA LEU A 53 11.95 -1.09 -4.98
C LEU A 53 13.08 -0.56 -4.10
N GLY A 54 14.02 -1.44 -3.74
CA GLY A 54 15.11 -1.13 -2.83
C GLY A 54 16.18 -2.20 -2.86
N ALA A 55 16.18 -3.08 -1.87
CA ALA A 55 17.16 -4.17 -1.72
C ALA A 55 17.31 -5.06 -2.96
N ALA A 56 16.24 -5.21 -3.74
CA ALA A 56 16.28 -5.76 -5.09
C ALA A 56 15.60 -4.80 -6.06
N VAL A 57 16.19 -4.68 -7.24
CA VAL A 57 15.60 -3.98 -8.39
C VAL A 57 15.25 -5.03 -9.43
N VAL A 58 14.00 -5.06 -9.86
CA VAL A 58 13.43 -6.06 -10.76
C VAL A 58 12.58 -5.36 -11.83
N ASP A 59 12.34 -6.05 -12.93
CA ASP A 59 11.34 -5.60 -13.90
C ASP A 59 9.95 -5.67 -13.28
N VAL A 60 9.24 -4.55 -13.33
CA VAL A 60 7.88 -4.44 -12.79
C VAL A 60 6.86 -4.81 -13.86
N PRO A 61 5.84 -5.62 -13.53
CA PRO A 61 4.81 -6.00 -14.49
C PRO A 61 3.93 -4.80 -14.84
N ALA A 62 3.55 -4.67 -16.11
CA ALA A 62 2.54 -3.71 -16.53
C ALA A 62 1.21 -3.94 -15.79
N PRO A 63 0.43 -2.88 -15.50
CA PRO A 63 0.65 -1.48 -15.88
C PRO A 63 1.56 -0.69 -14.92
N ALA A 64 2.24 -1.35 -13.98
CA ALA A 64 3.00 -0.65 -12.97
C ALA A 64 4.31 -0.06 -13.49
N ARG A 65 4.80 0.96 -12.77
CA ARG A 65 6.13 1.56 -12.94
C ARG A 65 6.94 1.46 -11.66
N ALA A 66 8.26 1.41 -11.80
CA ALA A 66 9.19 1.29 -10.68
C ALA A 66 9.65 2.65 -10.17
N VAL A 67 9.83 2.75 -8.86
CA VAL A 67 10.60 3.82 -8.19
C VAL A 67 11.57 3.13 -7.24
N VAL A 68 12.82 3.58 -7.21
CA VAL A 68 13.85 3.00 -6.34
C VAL A 68 14.05 3.90 -5.14
N ALA A 69 13.76 3.38 -3.95
CA ALA A 69 14.08 4.05 -2.70
C ALA A 69 15.58 3.92 -2.42
N ALA A 70 16.36 4.94 -2.75
CA ALA A 70 17.82 4.93 -2.56
C ALA A 70 18.23 4.67 -1.10
N ARG A 71 17.42 5.17 -0.16
CA ARG A 71 17.60 5.04 1.29
C ARG A 71 16.74 3.94 1.92
N TRP A 72 16.38 2.90 1.16
CA TRP A 72 15.56 1.79 1.66
C TRP A 72 16.10 1.17 2.97
N ALA A 73 17.42 1.18 3.15
CA ALA A 73 18.09 0.63 4.34
C ALA A 73 17.80 1.41 5.63
N ASP A 74 17.30 2.65 5.53
CA ASP A 74 16.92 3.47 6.69
C ASP A 74 15.56 3.09 7.28
N GLY A 75 14.86 2.15 6.64
CA GLY A 75 13.63 1.55 7.14
C GLY A 75 12.42 1.81 6.24
N MET A 76 11.27 1.32 6.71
CA MET A 76 9.99 1.42 5.99
C MET A 76 9.62 2.86 5.65
N SER A 77 9.95 3.83 6.52
CA SER A 77 9.66 5.26 6.33
C SER A 77 10.25 5.82 5.02
N ALA A 78 11.46 5.42 4.65
CA ALA A 78 12.10 5.85 3.40
C ALA A 78 11.31 5.35 2.18
N SER A 79 10.86 4.10 2.22
CA SER A 79 10.09 3.49 1.14
C SER A 79 8.72 4.16 0.97
N VAL A 80 8.06 4.46 2.09
CA VAL A 80 6.77 5.17 2.07
C VAL A 80 6.97 6.59 1.51
N ARG A 81 7.99 7.34 1.95
CA ARG A 81 8.26 8.70 1.43
C ARG A 81 8.42 8.71 -0.09
N GLU A 82 9.20 7.79 -0.63
CA GLU A 82 9.44 7.70 -2.07
C GLU A 82 8.17 7.33 -2.84
N GLY A 83 7.38 6.40 -2.32
CA GLY A 83 6.08 6.06 -2.89
C GLY A 83 5.09 7.23 -2.88
N LEU A 84 5.01 7.97 -1.77
CA LEU A 84 4.14 9.14 -1.65
C LEU A 84 4.59 10.29 -2.56
N ALA A 85 5.90 10.54 -2.66
CA ALA A 85 6.43 11.54 -3.58
C ALA A 85 6.13 11.18 -5.04
N ALA A 86 6.29 9.91 -5.39
CA ALA A 86 6.00 9.40 -6.73
C ALA A 86 4.51 9.43 -7.10
N ALA A 87 3.61 9.38 -6.11
CA ALA A 87 2.17 9.49 -6.32
C ALA A 87 1.70 10.90 -6.75
N GLY A 88 2.56 11.91 -6.62
CA GLY A 88 2.33 13.25 -7.13
C GLY A 88 1.03 13.88 -6.63
N ASP A 89 0.18 14.31 -7.55
CA ASP A 89 -1.06 15.05 -7.27
C ASP A 89 -2.31 14.17 -7.16
N ALA A 90 -2.14 12.85 -7.07
CA ALA A 90 -3.25 11.92 -6.87
C ALA A 90 -4.09 12.30 -5.64
N GLN A 91 -5.42 12.29 -5.80
CA GLN A 91 -6.34 12.67 -4.73
C GLN A 91 -6.43 11.59 -3.64
N TRP A 92 -6.08 10.36 -4.00
CA TRP A 92 -6.07 9.21 -3.12
C TRP A 92 -4.79 8.41 -3.35
N VAL A 93 -4.15 8.00 -2.27
CA VAL A 93 -3.03 7.07 -2.31
C VAL A 93 -3.41 5.80 -1.57
N ILE A 94 -3.25 4.66 -2.23
CA ILE A 94 -3.45 3.34 -1.65
C ILE A 94 -2.07 2.74 -1.33
N LEU A 95 -1.77 2.55 -0.06
CA LEU A 95 -0.57 1.84 0.39
C LEU A 95 -0.90 0.34 0.50
N HIS A 96 -0.10 -0.48 -0.19
CA HIS A 96 -0.20 -1.93 -0.18
C HIS A 96 1.19 -2.57 -0.09
N THR A 97 1.25 -3.86 0.21
CA THR A 97 2.48 -4.61 0.44
C THR A 97 2.50 -5.85 -0.44
N VAL A 98 3.69 -6.39 -0.70
CA VAL A 98 3.85 -7.61 -1.52
C VAL A 98 3.59 -8.90 -0.74
N ASP A 99 3.55 -8.84 0.59
CA ASP A 99 3.48 -10.00 1.48
C ASP A 99 2.08 -10.44 1.89
N THR A 100 1.04 -9.81 1.34
CA THR A 100 -0.35 -10.26 1.44
C THR A 100 -0.85 -10.80 0.08
N PRO A 101 -0.34 -11.95 -0.41
CA PRO A 101 -0.57 -12.40 -1.78
C PRO A 101 -2.00 -12.90 -2.06
N ASP A 102 -2.86 -12.99 -1.05
CA ASP A 102 -4.27 -13.33 -1.16
C ASP A 102 -5.18 -12.09 -1.27
N VAL A 103 -4.66 -10.90 -1.01
CA VAL A 103 -5.38 -9.64 -1.18
C VAL A 103 -5.45 -9.29 -2.65
N ALA A 104 -6.67 -9.20 -3.17
CA ALA A 104 -6.96 -8.96 -4.58
C ALA A 104 -7.82 -7.71 -4.82
N ALA A 105 -8.12 -7.42 -6.08
CA ALA A 105 -8.76 -6.20 -6.54
C ALA A 105 -10.06 -5.83 -5.80
N HIS A 106 -10.88 -6.83 -5.45
CA HIS A 106 -12.14 -6.62 -4.75
C HIS A 106 -11.96 -6.07 -3.33
N VAL A 107 -10.88 -6.43 -2.63
CA VAL A 107 -10.51 -5.81 -1.35
C VAL A 107 -10.14 -4.34 -1.57
N VAL A 108 -9.23 -4.08 -2.51
CA VAL A 108 -8.77 -2.72 -2.82
C VAL A 108 -9.95 -1.80 -3.18
N ALA A 109 -10.84 -2.26 -4.06
CA ALA A 109 -12.03 -1.52 -4.46
C ALA A 109 -12.97 -1.24 -3.28
N ARG A 110 -13.17 -2.21 -2.38
CA ARG A 110 -14.00 -2.04 -1.18
C ARG A 110 -13.44 -0.98 -0.23
N VAL A 111 -12.13 -1.02 0.03
CA VAL A 111 -11.49 -0.03 0.92
C VAL A 111 -11.47 1.36 0.28
N LEU A 112 -11.21 1.45 -1.03
CA LEU A 112 -11.26 2.71 -1.77
C LEU A 112 -12.66 3.33 -1.76
N ALA A 113 -13.70 2.52 -1.97
CA ALA A 113 -15.09 2.99 -1.91
C ALA A 113 -15.45 3.53 -0.52
N ALA A 114 -15.03 2.84 0.55
CA ALA A 114 -15.24 3.30 1.92
C ALA A 114 -14.52 4.63 2.21
N ALA A 115 -13.29 4.81 1.73
CA ALA A 115 -12.56 6.06 1.88
C ALA A 115 -13.24 7.21 1.10
N ARG A 116 -13.71 6.96 -0.13
CA ARG A 116 -14.43 7.95 -0.95
C ARG A 116 -15.77 8.37 -0.33
N GLY A 117 -16.44 7.44 0.35
CA GLY A 117 -17.70 7.69 1.06
C GLY A 117 -17.53 8.33 2.44
N SER A 118 -16.30 8.39 2.98
CA SER A 118 -16.06 8.92 4.32
C SER A 118 -15.73 10.42 4.31
N GLY A 119 -16.14 11.12 5.37
CA GLY A 119 -15.78 12.53 5.55
C GLY A 119 -14.27 12.75 5.73
N SER A 120 -13.56 11.77 6.31
CA SER A 120 -12.12 11.83 6.55
C SER A 120 -11.28 11.48 5.33
N GLY A 121 -11.81 10.69 4.39
CA GLY A 121 -11.01 10.17 3.28
C GLY A 121 -9.92 9.19 3.72
N LEU A 122 -10.07 8.57 4.89
CA LEU A 122 -9.17 7.56 5.41
C LEU A 122 -9.92 6.24 5.57
N ALA A 123 -9.34 5.16 5.05
CA ALA A 123 -9.84 3.81 5.29
C ALA A 123 -8.69 2.79 5.35
N ARG A 124 -8.89 1.69 6.05
CA ARG A 124 -7.97 0.55 6.05
C ARG A 124 -8.73 -0.76 6.04
N ALA A 125 -8.17 -1.77 5.39
CA ALA A 125 -8.66 -3.13 5.51
C ALA A 125 -8.52 -3.63 6.96
N VAL A 126 -9.50 -4.41 7.38
CA VAL A 126 -9.50 -5.16 8.63
C VAL A 126 -9.94 -6.59 8.33
N TYR A 127 -9.29 -7.54 8.99
CA TYR A 127 -9.54 -8.97 8.81
C TYR A 127 -9.78 -9.59 10.18
N GLU A 128 -11.05 -9.90 10.46
CA GLU A 128 -11.46 -10.44 11.77
C GLU A 128 -10.97 -9.55 12.93
N GLY A 129 -11.16 -8.24 12.79
CA GLY A 129 -10.73 -7.25 13.79
C GLY A 129 -9.24 -6.88 13.76
N ARG A 130 -8.42 -7.54 12.93
CA ARG A 130 -6.99 -7.23 12.78
C ARG A 130 -6.76 -6.20 11.67
N PRO A 131 -6.17 -5.02 11.97
CA PRO A 131 -5.82 -4.05 10.93
C PRO A 131 -4.81 -4.62 9.94
N GLY A 132 -5.02 -4.37 8.65
CA GLY A 132 -4.12 -4.82 7.57
C GLY A 132 -4.08 -3.87 6.38
N HIS A 133 -3.56 -4.37 5.26
CA HIS A 133 -3.49 -3.67 3.98
C HIS A 133 -4.61 -4.11 3.04
N PRO A 134 -5.04 -3.25 2.10
CA PRO A 134 -4.52 -1.92 1.81
C PRO A 134 -5.02 -0.83 2.78
N VAL A 135 -4.27 0.28 2.81
CA VAL A 135 -4.66 1.53 3.49
C VAL A 135 -4.88 2.60 2.42
N VAL A 136 -5.99 3.33 2.49
CA VAL A 136 -6.32 4.43 1.59
C VAL A 136 -6.22 5.76 2.33
N VAL A 137 -5.47 6.68 1.75
CA VAL A 137 -5.17 8.00 2.32
C VAL A 137 -5.51 9.09 1.32
N ALA A 138 -6.44 9.98 1.67
CA ALA A 138 -6.72 11.16 0.87
C ALA A 138 -5.55 12.15 0.87
N ARG A 139 -5.35 12.86 -0.24
CA ARG A 139 -4.24 13.81 -0.47
C ARG A 139 -4.03 14.80 0.66
N ARG A 140 -5.12 15.31 1.24
CA ARG A 140 -5.10 16.28 2.35
C ARG A 140 -4.32 15.80 3.59
N HIS A 141 -4.17 14.49 3.76
CA HIS A 141 -3.46 13.89 4.88
C HIS A 141 -2.01 13.50 4.56
N LEU A 142 -1.57 13.57 3.30
CA LEU A 142 -0.25 13.08 2.91
C LEU A 142 0.89 13.87 3.56
N ALA A 143 0.71 15.17 3.78
CA ALA A 143 1.69 16.00 4.49
C ALA A 143 1.82 15.57 5.96
N GLU A 144 0.69 15.33 6.63
CA GLU A 144 0.65 14.84 8.02
C GLU A 144 1.27 13.44 8.11
N LEU A 145 0.84 12.51 7.26
CA LEU A 145 1.40 11.16 7.16
C LEU A 145 2.92 11.23 6.99
N THR A 146 3.41 12.01 6.01
CA THR A 146 4.85 12.19 5.76
C THR A 146 5.62 12.76 6.95
N GLY A 147 4.99 13.65 7.73
CA GLY A 147 5.57 14.21 8.96
C GLY A 147 5.74 13.19 10.09
N THR A 148 4.96 12.12 10.09
CA THR A 148 5.02 11.04 11.11
C THR A 148 5.97 9.89 10.75
N LEU A 149 6.49 9.84 9.52
CA LEU A 149 7.33 8.75 9.05
C LEU A 149 8.74 8.84 9.64
N ASP A 150 9.11 7.82 10.42
CA ASP A 150 10.41 7.68 11.05
C ASP A 150 10.83 6.20 11.18
N GLY A 151 12.11 5.91 10.91
CA GLY A 151 12.68 4.56 10.97
C GLY A 151 11.83 3.49 10.27
N ASP A 152 11.48 2.45 11.02
CA ASP A 152 10.65 1.32 10.57
C ASP A 152 9.14 1.54 10.72
N GLN A 153 8.71 2.71 11.21
CA GLN A 153 7.29 3.05 11.30
C GLN A 153 6.80 3.50 9.90
N GLY A 154 6.00 2.64 9.27
CA GLY A 154 5.21 3.04 8.10
C GLY A 154 4.02 3.92 8.49
N ALA A 155 2.92 3.81 7.75
CA ALA A 155 1.69 4.55 8.07
C ALA A 155 1.05 4.18 9.42
N ARG A 156 1.56 3.15 10.12
CA ARG A 156 1.03 2.70 11.41
C ARG A 156 1.00 3.82 12.47
N ALA A 157 2.06 4.63 12.56
CA ALA A 157 2.12 5.72 13.53
C ALA A 157 1.07 6.80 13.23
N PHE A 158 0.91 7.16 11.96
CA PHE A 158 -0.14 8.06 11.48
C PHE A 158 -1.56 7.56 11.79
N LEU A 159 -1.82 6.26 11.67
CA LEU A 159 -3.14 5.66 11.88
C LEU A 159 -3.43 5.36 13.37
N GLY A 160 -2.39 5.11 14.17
CA GLY A 160 -2.49 4.66 15.56
C GLY A 160 -2.87 5.80 16.51
N GLY A 161 -4.17 6.07 16.63
CA GLY A 161 -4.70 7.15 17.47
C GLY A 161 -5.77 7.98 16.78
N ARG A 162 -6.02 7.71 15.50
CA ARG A 162 -7.07 8.36 14.72
C ARG A 162 -8.38 7.60 14.86
N GLU A 163 -9.43 8.33 15.25
CA GLU A 163 -10.81 7.81 15.31
C GLU A 163 -11.56 8.02 13.99
N ASP A 164 -10.99 8.80 13.06
CA ASP A 164 -11.59 9.13 11.77
C ASP A 164 -11.20 8.16 10.64
N VAL A 165 -10.45 7.09 10.94
CA VAL A 165 -10.08 6.05 9.96
C VAL A 165 -11.20 5.02 9.87
N VAL A 166 -11.79 4.85 8.69
CA VAL A 166 -12.80 3.82 8.46
C VAL A 166 -12.15 2.44 8.46
N ALA A 167 -12.53 1.60 9.42
CA ALA A 167 -12.19 0.18 9.44
C ALA A 167 -13.12 -0.59 8.49
N VAL A 168 -12.54 -1.24 7.47
CA VAL A 168 -13.30 -1.94 6.43
C VAL A 168 -13.08 -3.44 6.55
N GLU A 169 -14.07 -4.14 7.07
CA GLU A 169 -13.99 -5.60 7.21
C GLU A 169 -13.93 -6.29 5.84
N CYS A 170 -12.93 -7.16 5.69
CA CYS A 170 -12.60 -7.86 4.45
C CYS A 170 -12.30 -9.36 4.68
N GLY A 171 -12.57 -9.91 5.87
CA GLY A 171 -12.38 -11.33 6.17
C GLY A 171 -13.21 -12.29 5.30
N ASP A 172 -14.28 -11.81 4.67
CA ASP A 172 -15.05 -12.54 3.65
C ASP A 172 -14.34 -12.63 2.29
N LEU A 173 -13.28 -11.86 2.09
CA LEU A 173 -12.62 -11.67 0.80
C LEU A 173 -11.18 -12.18 0.73
N ALA A 174 -10.45 -12.10 1.84
CA ALA A 174 -9.06 -12.52 1.99
C ALA A 174 -8.76 -12.71 3.48
N THR A 175 -7.65 -13.39 3.79
CA THR A 175 -7.15 -13.54 5.16
C THR A 175 -6.38 -12.31 5.63
N GLY A 176 -5.77 -11.58 4.70
CA GLY A 176 -4.93 -10.41 4.98
C GLY A 176 -3.70 -10.74 5.81
N LEU A 177 -3.23 -11.99 5.74
CA LEU A 177 -2.07 -12.45 6.48
C LEU A 177 -0.77 -12.04 5.77
N ASP A 178 0.06 -11.28 6.47
CA ASP A 178 1.42 -10.96 6.05
C ASP A 178 2.30 -12.22 6.18
N ILE A 179 2.91 -12.65 5.08
CA ILE A 179 3.84 -13.79 5.08
C ILE A 179 5.25 -13.26 5.31
N ASP A 180 5.72 -13.34 6.56
CA ASP A 180 7.03 -12.84 7.02
C ASP A 180 8.14 -13.89 7.11
N VAL A 181 7.77 -15.17 7.14
CA VAL A 181 8.67 -16.31 7.30
C VAL A 181 8.28 -17.42 6.31
N ARG A 182 9.24 -18.27 5.95
CA ARG A 182 9.05 -19.41 5.04
C ARG A 182 8.85 -20.71 5.82
#